data_AF-A0A3N2H7E8-F1
#
_entry.id   AF-A0A3N2H7E8-F1
#
_cell.length_a   1.000
_cell.length_b   1.000
_cell.length_c   1.000
_cell.angle_alpha   90.00
_cell.angle_beta   90.00
_cell.angle_gamma   90.00
#
_symmetry.space_group_name_H-M   'P 1'
#
loop_
_entity.id
_entity.type
_entity.pdbx_description
1 polymer ?
#
loop_
_entity_poly.entity_id
_entity_poly.type
_entity_poly.pdbx_seq_one_letter_code
_entity_poly.pdbx_strand_id
1 'polypeptide(L)'
;MTADASTESDITGTVTGIVAETLGRDAADLTPETDLRSVEGADSIKVLRIVAKLEQTYDIELEDDEIFGLRTIGEVVALVGRARERG
;
A
#
# COMPACT_ATOMS: atom_id res chain seq x y z
N MET A 1 8.45 6.92 -24.63
CA MET A 1 7.51 7.45 -23.62
C MET A 1 6.37 6.45 -23.51
N THR A 2 5.91 6.17 -22.29
CA THR A 2 4.80 5.25 -21.92
C THR A 2 5.20 3.81 -21.58
N ALA A 3 5.88 3.63 -20.46
CA ALA A 3 5.93 2.34 -19.73
C ALA A 3 5.35 2.46 -18.30
N ASP A 4 4.85 3.64 -17.92
CA ASP A 4 4.58 3.99 -16.53
C ASP A 4 3.15 3.66 -16.05
N ALA A 5 2.18 3.58 -16.98
CA ALA A 5 0.77 3.37 -16.63
C ALA A 5 0.42 1.91 -16.23
N SER A 6 1.23 0.92 -16.63
CA SER A 6 0.98 -0.48 -16.25
C SER A 6 1.43 -0.75 -14.82
N THR A 7 2.55 -0.16 -14.39
CA THR A 7 3.16 -0.40 -13.09
C THR A 7 2.27 0.05 -11.91
N GLU A 8 1.62 1.21 -12.01
CA GLU A 8 0.76 1.72 -10.95
C GLU A 8 -0.50 0.85 -10.75
N SER A 9 -1.06 0.30 -11.83
CA SER A 9 -2.21 -0.60 -11.77
C SER A 9 -1.86 -1.94 -11.12
N ASP A 10 -0.70 -2.51 -11.44
CA ASP A 10 -0.17 -3.72 -10.78
C ASP A 10 0.14 -3.48 -9.29
N ILE A 11 0.74 -2.33 -8.95
CA ILE A 11 0.99 -1.96 -7.55
C ILE A 11 -0.33 -1.82 -6.81
N THR A 12 -1.31 -1.13 -7.39
CA THR A 12 -2.64 -0.96 -6.79
C THR A 12 -3.30 -2.30 -6.50
N GLY A 13 -3.31 -3.23 -7.46
CA GLY A 13 -3.90 -4.55 -7.26
C GLY A 13 -3.22 -5.32 -6.12
N THR A 14 -1.90 -5.27 -6.06
CA THR A 14 -1.11 -5.96 -5.02
C THR A 14 -1.31 -5.32 -3.64
N VAL A 15 -1.23 -4.00 -3.55
CA VAL A 15 -1.45 -3.25 -2.29
C VAL A 15 -2.86 -3.51 -1.77
N THR A 16 -3.88 -3.34 -2.61
CA THR A 16 -5.27 -3.60 -2.23
C THR A 16 -5.48 -5.04 -1.79
N GLY A 17 -4.86 -6.02 -2.46
CA GLY A 17 -4.91 -7.43 -2.06
C GLY A 17 -4.27 -7.70 -0.68
N ILE A 18 -3.09 -7.12 -0.41
CA ILE A 18 -2.40 -7.26 0.87
C ILE A 18 -3.20 -6.59 2.00
N VAL A 19 -3.77 -5.42 1.74
CA VAL A 19 -4.63 -4.69 2.68
C VAL A 19 -5.88 -5.52 2.97
N ALA A 20 -6.59 -6.00 1.93
CA ALA A 20 -7.77 -6.85 2.04
C ALA A 20 -7.50 -8.09 2.89
N GLU A 21 -6.41 -8.82 2.60
CA GLU A 21 -6.01 -10.01 3.34
C GLU A 21 -5.67 -9.69 4.81
N THR A 22 -4.94 -8.60 5.05
CA THR A 22 -4.50 -8.23 6.40
C THR A 22 -5.66 -7.70 7.27
N LEU A 23 -6.61 -7.00 6.65
CA LEU A 23 -7.80 -6.48 7.31
C LEU A 23 -8.94 -7.50 7.37
N GLY A 24 -8.87 -8.59 6.60
CA GLY A 24 -9.91 -9.61 6.52
C GLY A 24 -11.17 -9.11 5.80
N ARG A 25 -10.99 -8.31 4.75
CA ARG A 25 -12.06 -7.69 3.95
C ARG A 25 -11.91 -8.05 2.48
N ASP A 26 -12.95 -7.79 1.70
CA ASP A 26 -12.87 -7.97 0.25
C ASP A 26 -12.07 -6.83 -0.40
N ALA A 27 -11.21 -7.16 -1.35
CA ALA A 27 -10.49 -6.16 -2.14
C ALA A 27 -11.43 -5.29 -2.98
N ALA A 28 -12.62 -5.82 -3.33
CA ALA A 28 -13.65 -5.07 -4.05
C ALA A 28 -14.29 -3.95 -3.22
N ASP A 29 -14.27 -4.05 -1.87
CA ASP A 29 -14.78 -3.02 -0.96
C ASP A 29 -13.74 -1.91 -0.70
N LEU A 30 -12.51 -2.08 -1.18
CA LEU A 30 -11.40 -1.17 -0.95
C LEU A 30 -11.16 -0.29 -2.19
N THR A 31 -11.13 1.02 -1.97
CA THR A 31 -10.83 2.02 -2.99
C THR A 31 -9.51 2.72 -2.69
N PRO A 32 -8.83 3.31 -3.69
CA PRO A 32 -7.64 4.13 -3.45
C PRO A 32 -7.91 5.30 -2.49
N GLU A 33 -9.15 5.77 -2.39
CA GLU A 33 -9.58 6.83 -1.46
C GLU A 33 -9.93 6.31 -0.05
N THR A 34 -9.93 4.99 0.15
CA THR A 34 -10.25 4.38 1.44
C THR A 34 -9.18 4.74 2.46
N ASP A 35 -9.60 5.40 3.53
CA ASP A 35 -8.75 5.73 4.66
C ASP A 35 -8.48 4.48 5.49
N LEU A 36 -7.24 3.99 5.40
CA LEU A 36 -6.74 2.82 6.10
C LEU A 36 -6.93 2.95 7.60
N ARG A 37 -6.76 4.14 8.20
CA ARG A 37 -6.88 4.32 9.66
C ARG A 37 -8.32 4.33 10.14
N SER A 38 -9.25 4.66 9.24
CA SER A 38 -10.68 4.61 9.50
C SER A 38 -11.29 3.23 9.23
N VAL A 39 -10.55 2.31 8.59
CA VAL A 39 -11.04 0.94 8.39
C VAL A 39 -11.08 0.24 9.75
N GLU A 40 -12.26 -0.29 10.08
CA GLU A 40 -12.42 -1.08 11.30
C GLU A 40 -11.51 -2.30 11.25
N GLY A 41 -10.65 -2.38 12.27
CA GLY A 41 -9.61 -3.38 12.38
C GLY A 41 -8.33 -3.03 11.65
N ALA A 42 -8.06 -1.78 11.26
CA ALA A 42 -6.74 -1.35 10.82
C ALA A 42 -5.99 -0.65 11.96
N ASP A 43 -5.28 -1.45 12.75
CA ASP A 43 -4.43 -0.97 13.83
C ASP A 43 -3.00 -0.69 13.34
N SER A 44 -2.21 0.06 14.12
CA SER A 44 -0.80 0.37 13.80
C SER A 44 0.02 -0.87 13.47
N ILE A 45 -0.24 -2.00 14.15
CA ILE A 45 0.42 -3.29 13.88
C ILE A 45 0.08 -3.85 12.49
N LYS A 46 -1.17 -3.69 12.05
CA LYS A 46 -1.60 -4.16 10.74
C LYS A 46 -1.04 -3.29 9.63
N VAL A 47 -0.96 -1.97 9.84
CA VAL A 47 -0.28 -1.05 8.91
C VAL A 47 1.19 -1.45 8.76
N LEU A 48 1.91 -1.66 9.88
CA LEU A 48 3.30 -2.14 9.84
C LEU A 48 3.45 -3.49 9.13
N ARG A 49 2.49 -4.41 9.31
CA ARG A 49 2.50 -5.71 8.61
C ARG A 49 2.27 -5.56 7.10
N ILE A 50 1.38 -4.66 6.68
CA ILE A 50 1.13 -4.35 5.27
C ILE A 50 2.42 -3.81 4.65
N VAL A 51 3.04 -2.81 5.30
CA VAL A 51 4.29 -2.22 4.83
C VAL A 51 5.41 -3.25 4.75
N ALA A 52 5.66 -4.02 5.82
CA ALA A 52 6.69 -5.05 5.81
C ALA A 52 6.48 -6.13 4.72
N LYS A 53 5.23 -6.43 4.34
CA LYS A 53 4.94 -7.30 3.19
C LYS A 53 5.26 -6.60 1.87
N LEU A 54 4.94 -5.32 1.73
CA LEU A 54 5.23 -4.54 0.53
C LEU A 54 6.74 -4.39 0.31
N GLU A 55 7.49 -4.07 1.36
CA GLU A 55 8.96 -3.99 1.35
C GLU A 55 9.58 -5.30 0.84
N GLN A 56 9.17 -6.44 1.39
CA GLN A 56 9.64 -7.75 0.94
C GLN A 56 9.15 -8.15 -0.47
N THR A 57 7.95 -7.72 -0.86
CA THR A 57 7.38 -8.06 -2.17
C THR A 57 8.06 -7.30 -3.29
N TYR A 58 8.40 -6.04 -3.05
CA TYR A 58 8.97 -5.15 -4.05
C TYR A 58 10.48 -4.93 -3.88
N ASP A 59 11.08 -5.51 -2.84
CA ASP A 59 12.48 -5.30 -2.45
C ASP A 59 12.80 -3.81 -2.28
N ILE A 60 11.94 -3.11 -1.52
CA ILE A 60 12.04 -1.68 -1.23
C ILE A 60 12.18 -1.43 0.27
N GLU A 61 12.70 -0.26 0.62
CA GLU A 61 12.76 0.25 1.99
C GLU A 61 11.86 1.48 2.12
N LEU A 62 10.97 1.47 3.10
CA LEU A 62 10.06 2.59 3.39
C LEU A 62 10.40 3.21 4.74
N GLU A 63 10.54 4.53 4.80
CA GLU A 63 10.88 5.21 6.05
C GLU A 63 9.67 5.27 6.99
N ASP A 64 9.91 5.14 8.30
CA ASP A 64 8.85 5.22 9.33
C ASP A 64 7.99 6.48 9.17
N ASP A 65 8.60 7.65 8.95
CA ASP A 65 7.89 8.92 8.74
C ASP A 65 6.93 8.87 7.54
N GLU A 66 7.31 8.21 6.45
CA GLU A 66 6.43 8.03 5.29
C GLU A 66 5.25 7.13 5.66
N ILE A 67 5.51 6.04 6.38
CA ILE A 67 4.50 5.09 6.86
C ILE A 67 3.52 5.76 7.83
N PHE A 68 4.02 6.54 8.80
CA PHE A 68 3.23 7.34 9.72
C PHE A 68 2.48 8.48 9.02
N GLY A 69 2.86 8.83 7.80
CA GLY A 69 2.13 9.76 6.93
C GLY A 69 0.95 9.12 6.21
N LEU A 70 1.00 7.82 5.93
CA LEU A 70 0.00 7.11 5.11
C LEU A 70 -1.40 7.16 5.71
N ARG A 71 -2.38 7.66 4.95
CA ARG A 71 -3.80 7.63 5.31
C ARG A 71 -4.59 6.72 4.40
N THR A 72 -4.37 6.80 3.09
CA THR A 72 -5.20 6.10 2.10
C THR A 72 -4.43 5.02 1.34
N ILE A 73 -5.16 4.06 0.75
CA ILE A 73 -4.57 3.03 -0.11
C ILE A 73 -3.81 3.66 -1.28
N GLY A 74 -4.35 4.71 -1.90
CA GLY A 74 -3.69 5.42 -3.01
C GLY A 74 -2.37 6.04 -2.60
N GLU A 75 -2.24 6.54 -1.37
CA GLU A 75 -0.96 7.03 -0.85
C GLU A 75 0.06 5.91 -0.69
N VAL A 76 -0.37 4.71 -0.27
CA VAL A 76 0.52 3.53 -0.18
C VAL A 76 1.02 3.15 -1.57
N VAL A 77 0.13 3.09 -2.56
CA VAL A 77 0.50 2.78 -3.96
C VAL A 77 1.52 3.78 -4.47
N ALA A 78 1.25 5.08 -4.29
CA ALA A 78 2.15 6.14 -4.74
C ALA A 78 3.50 6.09 -4.00
N LEU A 79 3.50 5.75 -2.70
CA LEU A 79 4.72 5.59 -1.91
C LEU A 79 5.57 4.43 -2.45
N VAL A 80 4.96 3.26 -2.65
CA VAL A 80 5.63 2.08 -3.22
C VAL A 80 6.19 2.40 -4.61
N GLY A 81 5.42 3.09 -5.46
CA GLY A 81 5.89 3.53 -6.77
C GLY A 81 7.16 4.38 -6.67
N ARG A 82 7.14 5.42 -5.82
CA ARG A 82 8.30 6.29 -5.61
C ARG A 82 9.50 5.57 -4.99
N ALA A 83 9.27 4.62 -4.09
CA ALA A 83 10.34 3.87 -3.44
C ALA A 83 11.06 2.94 -4.43
N ARG A 84 10.31 2.32 -5.35
CA ARG A 84 10.87 1.48 -6.42
C ARG A 84 11.72 2.25 -7.42
N GLU A 85 11.48 3.55 -7.59
CA GLU A 85 12.31 4.42 -8.42
C GLU A 85 13.55 4.95 -7.69
N ARG A 86 13.60 4.83 -6.36
CA ARG A 86 14.73 5.25 -5.51
C ARG A 86 15.78 4.14 -5.32
N GLY A 87 15.39 2.89 -5.54
CA GLY A 87 16.24 1.69 -5.46
C GLY A 87 17.04 1.42 -6.73
#